data_AF-A0A524EY18-F1
#
_entry.id   AF-A0A524EY18-F1
#
_cell.length_a   1.000
_cell.length_b   1.000
_cell.length_c   1.000
_cell.angle_alpha   90.00
_cell.angle_beta   90.00
_cell.angle_gamma   90.00
#
_symmetry.space_group_name_H-M   'P 1'
#
loop_
_entity.id
_entity.type
_entity.pdbx_description
1 polymer ?
#
loop_
_entity_poly.entity_id
_entity_poly.type
_entity_poly.pdbx_seq_one_letter_code
_entity_poly.pdbx_strand_id
1 'polypeptide(L)'
;MSIHGNQYLMPLFSISSNIQPINGNDELALAYYLLTKDLKENEKIISFSNLLWPFLTIQGTDATHIIIDGLVIFSKKGRLTNPPRQPLIGHLLRNIENRTKIDQLTKIIEILSYKDLEAQEIGEGEESEYQRMSIEGLINPSFLQTLSRLLPLIEYQPITKFQPLDTKISTEIGLDIAEKYRKIIEYMKGNALRWNNQIELINKEVDKWLIDLNVQFKDIDTRYSSQISKTSQSIDDVQVHEKMALERDKIDQWKVNEKKRVIESISVLFKTVERQLEEMLKKNKFYTQSELLKSRVFEDVLSNFESQFAYLLEEGNKFIDSVTNLTKKYVELKERGPSIDSEANERLAQLSSKLNTELKDRNAHLSQFETEKQEKITKINDMKIQIEELFGQCQNIINAKYGNCLQEAKDLINWALSDDRAEIFSRPIQWIYMPLCAMIIEDQETMEEKI
;
A
#
# COMPACT_ATOMS: atom_id res chain seq x y z
N MET A 1 26.52 -8.62 -63.44
CA MET A 1 26.03 -9.45 -62.31
C MET A 1 27.13 -10.41 -61.90
N SER A 2 27.88 -10.13 -60.84
CA SER A 2 28.83 -11.11 -60.29
C SER A 2 28.22 -11.74 -59.05
N ILE A 3 27.56 -12.88 -59.24
CA ILE A 3 27.12 -13.74 -58.14
C ILE A 3 28.38 -14.44 -57.63
N HIS A 4 29.03 -13.88 -56.62
CA HIS A 4 30.15 -14.51 -55.95
C HIS A 4 29.65 -15.33 -54.76
N GLY A 5 29.92 -16.63 -54.77
CA GLY A 5 29.56 -17.56 -53.69
C GLY A 5 29.36 -18.99 -54.21
N ASN A 6 29.33 -19.95 -53.29
CA ASN A 6 28.83 -21.28 -53.60
C ASN A 6 27.34 -21.19 -53.93
N GLN A 7 26.95 -21.77 -55.05
CA GLN A 7 25.59 -21.74 -55.57
C GLN A 7 25.00 -23.14 -55.44
N TYR A 8 23.79 -23.20 -54.92
CA TYR A 8 23.07 -24.42 -54.67
C TYR A 8 21.72 -24.36 -55.38
N LEU A 9 21.34 -25.44 -56.05
CA LEU A 9 20.05 -25.57 -56.70
C LEU A 9 19.20 -26.55 -55.90
N MET A 10 17.99 -26.15 -55.50
CA MET A 10 17.00 -27.10 -54.97
C MET A 10 16.40 -27.93 -56.11
N PRO A 11 16.02 -29.19 -55.90
CA PRO A 11 15.23 -29.93 -56.88
C PRO A 11 13.81 -29.34 -57.02
N LEU A 12 13.23 -29.41 -58.24
CA LEU A 12 11.91 -28.84 -58.55
C LEU A 12 10.76 -29.69 -57.97
N PHE A 13 10.85 -31.02 -58.05
CA PHE A 13 9.84 -31.94 -57.50
C PHE A 13 10.50 -33.16 -56.85
N SER A 14 10.95 -33.04 -55.59
CA SER A 14 11.43 -34.18 -54.82
C SER A 14 10.44 -34.59 -53.73
N ILE A 15 9.96 -35.83 -53.79
CA ILE A 15 9.34 -36.52 -52.65
C ILE A 15 10.32 -37.60 -52.17
N SER A 16 10.49 -37.67 -50.86
CA SER A 16 11.34 -38.60 -50.09
C SER A 16 11.66 -39.96 -50.75
N SER A 17 12.95 -40.17 -50.98
CA SER A 17 13.74 -41.39 -50.69
C SER A 17 13.24 -42.78 -51.09
N ASN A 18 12.32 -42.95 -52.04
CA ASN A 18 12.03 -44.28 -52.63
C ASN A 18 11.40 -44.27 -54.04
N ILE A 19 11.30 -43.10 -54.67
CA ILE A 19 10.76 -42.95 -56.02
C ILE A 19 11.95 -42.65 -56.94
N GLN A 20 12.02 -43.31 -58.11
CA GLN A 20 13.06 -43.00 -59.10
C GLN A 20 13.04 -41.48 -59.38
N PRO A 21 14.21 -40.83 -59.48
CA PRO A 21 14.26 -39.41 -59.81
C PRO A 21 13.50 -39.19 -61.12
N ILE A 22 12.55 -38.26 -61.09
CA ILE A 22 11.81 -37.84 -62.28
C ILE A 22 12.86 -37.23 -63.22
N ASN A 23 12.94 -37.67 -64.48
CA ASN A 23 13.89 -37.06 -65.42
C ASN A 23 13.50 -35.59 -65.64
N GLY A 24 14.47 -34.71 -65.90
CA GLY A 24 14.18 -33.27 -66.07
C GLY A 24 13.15 -32.93 -67.17
N ASN A 25 12.95 -33.81 -68.16
CA ASN A 25 11.88 -33.66 -69.16
C ASN A 25 10.49 -34.02 -68.60
N ASP A 26 10.41 -35.02 -67.72
CA ASP A 26 9.18 -35.45 -67.06
C ASP A 26 8.74 -34.40 -66.01
N GLU A 27 9.70 -33.76 -65.33
CA GLU A 27 9.43 -32.62 -64.43
C GLU A 27 8.84 -31.42 -65.18
N LEU A 28 9.38 -31.10 -66.36
CA LEU A 28 8.88 -30.02 -67.20
C LEU A 28 7.50 -30.32 -67.77
N ALA A 29 7.26 -31.56 -68.18
CA ALA A 29 5.95 -32.00 -68.65
C ALA A 29 4.89 -31.91 -67.54
N LEU A 30 5.25 -32.31 -66.31
CA LEU A 30 4.38 -32.19 -65.14
C LEU A 30 4.10 -30.73 -64.79
N ALA A 31 5.13 -29.88 -64.75
CA ALA A 31 4.97 -28.45 -64.48
C ALA A 31 4.08 -27.77 -65.53
N TYR A 32 4.32 -28.08 -66.81
CA TYR A 32 3.48 -27.61 -67.91
C TYR A 32 2.04 -28.08 -67.73
N TYR A 33 1.79 -29.36 -67.47
CA TYR A 33 0.45 -29.88 -67.21
C TYR A 33 -0.24 -29.16 -66.03
N LEU A 34 0.46 -28.98 -64.90
CA LEU A 34 -0.09 -28.32 -63.72
C LEU A 34 -0.44 -26.85 -63.95
N LEU A 35 0.31 -26.14 -64.79
CA LEU A 35 0.04 -24.75 -65.14
C LEU A 35 -1.04 -24.60 -66.21
N THR A 36 -1.21 -25.61 -67.07
CA THR A 36 -2.18 -25.59 -68.18
C THR A 36 -3.54 -26.21 -67.88
N LYS A 37 -3.65 -27.08 -66.88
CA LYS A 37 -4.88 -27.86 -66.60
C LYS A 37 -6.13 -27.03 -66.33
N ASP A 38 -5.96 -25.78 -65.88
CA ASP A 38 -7.04 -24.87 -65.50
C ASP A 38 -7.15 -23.67 -66.48
N LEU A 39 -6.46 -23.71 -67.63
CA LEU A 39 -6.55 -22.68 -68.66
C LEU A 39 -7.95 -22.65 -69.28
N LYS A 40 -8.47 -21.43 -69.49
CA LYS A 40 -9.73 -21.23 -70.21
C LYS A 40 -9.52 -21.27 -71.71
N GLU A 41 -10.59 -21.56 -72.47
CA GLU A 41 -10.53 -21.68 -73.94
C GLU A 41 -10.06 -20.40 -74.66
N ASN A 42 -10.19 -19.23 -74.01
CA ASN A 42 -9.77 -17.92 -74.52
C ASN A 42 -8.33 -17.54 -74.15
N GLU A 43 -7.66 -18.32 -73.30
CA GLU A 43 -6.32 -18.03 -72.80
C GLU A 43 -5.25 -18.72 -73.69
N LYS A 44 -4.26 -17.97 -74.17
CA LYS A 44 -3.16 -18.47 -75.00
C LYS A 44 -1.84 -18.42 -74.26
N ILE A 45 -1.08 -19.50 -74.32
CA ILE A 45 0.26 -19.57 -73.73
C ILE A 45 1.25 -18.85 -74.67
N ILE A 46 1.86 -17.76 -74.18
CA ILE A 46 2.88 -17.01 -74.93
C ILE A 46 4.26 -17.65 -74.71
N SER A 47 4.61 -17.92 -73.47
CA SER A 47 5.92 -18.48 -73.12
C SER A 47 5.87 -19.34 -71.88
N PHE A 48 6.81 -20.28 -71.82
CA PHE A 48 7.04 -21.15 -70.68
C PHE A 48 8.54 -21.16 -70.39
N SER A 49 8.94 -20.94 -69.14
CA SER A 49 10.34 -20.78 -68.78
C SER A 49 10.65 -21.32 -67.39
N ASN A 50 11.87 -21.83 -67.24
CA ASN A 50 12.43 -22.23 -65.96
C ASN A 50 13.24 -21.07 -65.38
N LEU A 51 12.79 -20.58 -64.23
CA LEU A 51 13.40 -19.47 -63.53
C LEU A 51 13.99 -19.96 -62.21
N LEU A 52 14.93 -19.19 -61.65
CA LEU A 52 15.42 -19.44 -60.30
C LEU A 52 15.01 -18.32 -59.36
N TRP A 53 14.36 -18.69 -58.27
CA TRP A 53 14.10 -17.81 -57.14
C TRP A 53 15.35 -17.76 -56.25
N PRO A 54 15.97 -16.59 -56.09
CA PRO A 54 17.15 -16.43 -55.25
C PRO A 54 16.79 -16.30 -53.76
N PHE A 55 17.37 -17.17 -52.94
CA PHE A 55 17.35 -17.11 -51.48
C PHE A 55 18.76 -16.98 -50.94
N LEU A 56 18.93 -16.15 -49.92
CA LEU A 56 20.20 -15.92 -49.25
C LEU A 56 20.11 -16.44 -47.82
N THR A 57 20.90 -17.46 -47.49
CA THR A 57 21.06 -17.94 -46.12
C THR A 57 22.18 -17.17 -45.45
N ILE A 58 21.91 -16.60 -44.29
CA ILE A 58 22.89 -15.86 -43.48
C ILE A 58 22.74 -16.26 -42.03
N GLN A 59 23.86 -16.35 -41.33
CA GLN A 59 23.89 -16.55 -39.89
C GLN A 59 23.02 -15.51 -39.16
N GLY A 60 22.06 -16.00 -38.38
CA GLY A 60 21.15 -15.21 -37.54
C GLY A 60 21.72 -15.01 -36.14
N THR A 61 21.03 -15.56 -35.14
CA THR A 61 21.49 -15.58 -33.74
C THR A 61 22.36 -16.81 -33.45
N ASP A 62 22.72 -17.05 -32.19
CA ASP A 62 23.52 -18.21 -31.79
C ASP A 62 22.93 -19.53 -32.32
N ALA A 63 23.71 -20.23 -33.16
CA ALA A 63 23.36 -21.50 -33.80
C ALA A 63 22.06 -21.47 -34.63
N THR A 64 21.75 -20.34 -35.29
CA THR A 64 20.65 -20.25 -36.25
C THR A 64 21.04 -19.54 -37.55
N HIS A 65 20.34 -19.87 -38.65
CA HIS A 65 20.42 -19.16 -39.93
C HIS A 65 19.06 -18.57 -40.30
N ILE A 66 19.05 -17.32 -40.75
CA ILE A 66 17.89 -16.72 -41.41
C ILE A 66 17.96 -16.96 -42.91
N ILE A 67 16.79 -17.09 -43.54
CA ILE A 67 16.68 -17.14 -45.00
C ILE A 67 16.00 -15.86 -45.47
N ILE A 68 16.67 -15.17 -46.37
CA ILE A 68 16.22 -13.92 -46.96
C ILE A 68 15.84 -14.16 -48.41
N ASP A 69 14.60 -13.80 -48.75
CA ASP A 69 14.06 -13.76 -50.10
C ASP A 69 14.68 -12.60 -50.89
N GLY A 70 15.44 -12.93 -51.95
CA GLY A 70 16.09 -11.97 -52.82
C GLY A 70 15.15 -11.11 -53.67
N LEU A 71 13.87 -11.50 -53.81
CA LEU A 71 12.83 -10.74 -54.49
C LEU A 71 12.06 -9.79 -53.56
N VAL A 72 12.23 -9.96 -52.24
CA VAL A 72 11.54 -9.19 -51.19
C VAL A 72 10.01 -9.32 -51.26
N ILE A 73 9.51 -10.49 -51.67
CA ILE A 73 8.08 -10.82 -51.62
C ILE A 73 7.67 -11.10 -50.19
N PHE A 74 8.51 -11.84 -49.46
CA PHE A 74 8.33 -12.03 -48.02
C PHE A 74 8.91 -10.85 -47.24
N SER A 75 8.25 -10.47 -46.14
CA SER A 75 8.76 -9.47 -45.20
C SER A 75 8.06 -9.62 -43.86
N LYS A 76 8.84 -9.56 -42.77
CA LYS A 76 8.28 -9.57 -41.42
C LYS A 76 7.98 -8.14 -40.99
N LYS A 77 6.70 -7.78 -40.96
CA LYS A 77 6.20 -6.55 -40.33
C LYS A 77 5.60 -6.87 -38.95
N GLY A 78 5.74 -5.95 -38.01
CA GLY A 78 5.24 -6.15 -36.65
C GLY A 78 5.34 -4.91 -35.76
N ARG A 79 4.88 -5.09 -34.52
CA ARG A 79 4.99 -4.11 -33.44
C ARG A 79 5.68 -4.81 -32.26
N LEU A 80 6.51 -4.08 -31.53
CA LEU A 80 7.28 -4.57 -30.39
C LEU A 80 6.94 -3.77 -29.15
N THR A 81 6.85 -4.44 -28.00
CA THR A 81 6.54 -3.78 -26.73
C THR A 81 7.71 -2.89 -26.27
N ASN A 82 7.42 -1.66 -25.87
CA ASN A 82 8.41 -0.67 -25.43
C ASN A 82 8.12 -0.18 -24.00
N PRO A 83 9.09 -0.23 -23.08
CA PRO A 83 8.93 0.30 -21.73
C PRO A 83 8.94 1.83 -21.70
N PRO A 84 8.18 2.45 -20.79
CA PRO A 84 8.25 3.89 -20.57
C PRO A 84 9.66 4.32 -20.13
N ARG A 85 9.96 5.60 -20.30
CA ARG A 85 11.24 6.18 -19.90
C ARG A 85 11.40 6.09 -18.38
N GLN A 86 12.52 5.52 -17.91
CA GLN A 86 12.83 5.41 -16.49
C GLN A 86 12.83 6.76 -15.74
N PRO A 87 13.32 7.88 -16.33
CA PRO A 87 13.18 9.19 -15.71
C PRO A 87 11.73 9.62 -15.43
N LEU A 88 10.76 9.22 -16.26
CA LEU A 88 9.35 9.56 -16.08
C LEU A 88 8.82 9.00 -14.75
N ILE A 89 9.04 7.70 -14.51
CA ILE A 89 8.66 7.02 -13.27
C ILE A 89 9.49 7.57 -12.10
N GLY A 90 10.80 7.77 -12.30
CA GLY A 90 11.68 8.35 -11.30
C GLY A 90 11.27 9.76 -10.85
N HIS A 91 10.81 10.61 -11.76
CA HIS A 91 10.30 11.94 -11.44
C HIS A 91 9.00 11.84 -10.62
N LEU A 92 8.08 10.95 -10.98
CA LEU A 92 6.84 10.76 -10.22
C LEU A 92 7.09 10.29 -8.79
N LEU A 93 8.06 9.41 -8.59
CA LEU A 93 8.44 8.93 -7.25
C LEU A 93 9.17 10.01 -6.42
N ARG A 94 9.93 10.91 -7.07
CA ARG A 94 10.67 11.99 -6.38
C ARG A 94 9.85 13.24 -6.12
N ASN A 95 8.82 13.50 -6.91
CA ASN A 95 8.03 14.74 -6.82
C ASN A 95 7.01 14.63 -5.66
N ILE A 96 7.53 14.74 -4.44
CA ILE A 96 6.80 14.61 -3.16
C ILE A 96 5.93 15.85 -2.90
N GLU A 97 6.26 17.00 -3.49
CA GLU A 97 5.72 18.30 -3.08
C GLU A 97 4.23 18.52 -3.41
N ASN A 98 3.59 17.68 -4.24
CA ASN A 98 2.21 17.91 -4.68
C ASN A 98 1.29 16.67 -4.70
N ARG A 99 1.74 15.48 -4.27
CA ARG A 99 0.94 14.24 -4.39
C ARG A 99 1.09 13.31 -3.19
N THR A 100 0.00 12.61 -2.84
CA THR A 100 0.08 11.53 -1.86
C THR A 100 0.79 10.30 -2.45
N LYS A 101 1.32 9.43 -1.60
CA LYS A 101 1.98 8.16 -2.01
C LYS A 101 1.04 7.29 -2.88
N ILE A 102 -0.25 7.29 -2.54
CA ILE A 102 -1.29 6.59 -3.28
C ILE A 102 -1.45 7.19 -4.68
N ASP A 103 -1.59 8.52 -4.79
CA ASP A 103 -1.71 9.20 -6.08
C ASP A 103 -0.49 8.99 -6.98
N GLN A 104 0.71 8.91 -6.39
CA GLN A 104 1.93 8.60 -7.13
C GLN A 104 1.86 7.21 -7.76
N LEU A 105 1.44 6.19 -7.01
CA LEU A 105 1.29 4.83 -7.53
C LEU A 105 0.17 4.72 -8.57
N THR A 106 -0.98 5.36 -8.35
CA THR A 106 -2.08 5.40 -9.33
C THR A 106 -1.64 6.00 -10.65
N LYS A 107 -0.90 7.12 -10.61
CA LYS A 107 -0.34 7.76 -11.81
C LYS A 107 0.66 6.84 -12.53
N ILE A 108 1.47 6.11 -11.77
CA ILE A 108 2.41 5.13 -12.34
C ILE A 108 1.62 4.02 -13.04
N ILE A 109 0.56 3.49 -12.42
CA ILE A 109 -0.32 2.48 -13.04
C ILE A 109 -0.92 3.00 -14.35
N GLU A 110 -1.39 4.25 -14.39
CA GLU A 110 -1.92 4.88 -15.61
C GLU A 110 -0.88 4.88 -16.73
N ILE A 111 0.37 5.25 -16.42
CA ILE A 111 1.47 5.28 -17.39
C ILE A 111 1.87 3.88 -17.85
N LEU A 112 1.97 2.92 -16.92
CA LEU A 112 2.31 1.53 -17.24
C LEU A 112 1.20 0.86 -18.06
N SER A 113 -0.04 1.31 -17.91
CA SER A 113 -1.23 0.81 -18.61
C SER A 113 -1.58 1.61 -19.86
N TYR A 114 -0.79 2.63 -20.21
CA TYR A 114 -1.05 3.46 -21.37
C TYR A 114 -1.08 2.60 -22.64
N LYS A 115 -2.15 2.75 -23.42
CA LYS A 115 -2.33 2.07 -24.69
C LYS A 115 -2.29 3.06 -25.83
N ASP A 116 -1.31 2.89 -26.70
CA ASP A 116 -1.21 3.70 -27.90
C ASP A 116 -1.92 3.01 -29.07
N LEU A 117 -2.63 3.78 -29.91
CA LEU A 117 -3.33 3.24 -31.08
C LEU A 117 -2.34 3.03 -32.25
N GLU A 118 -1.30 3.86 -32.33
CA GLU A 118 -0.34 3.88 -33.43
C GLU A 118 1.09 3.64 -32.95
N ALA A 119 1.73 2.59 -33.48
CA ALA A 119 3.16 2.34 -33.21
C ALA A 119 4.05 3.29 -34.02
N GLN A 120 5.14 3.79 -33.43
CA GLN A 120 6.15 4.64 -34.09
C GLN A 120 7.33 3.82 -34.64
N GLU A 121 8.14 4.35 -35.55
CA GLU A 121 9.32 3.64 -36.07
C GLU A 121 10.42 3.47 -35.02
N ILE A 122 11.21 2.39 -35.12
CA ILE A 122 12.35 2.15 -34.22
C ILE A 122 13.42 3.23 -34.48
N GLY A 123 13.64 4.11 -33.50
CA GLY A 123 14.71 5.12 -33.52
C GLY A 123 14.23 6.56 -33.35
N GLU A 124 12.94 6.84 -33.52
CA GLU A 124 12.37 8.17 -33.25
C GLU A 124 12.01 8.29 -31.76
N GLY A 125 12.57 9.30 -31.09
CA GLY A 125 12.67 9.37 -29.64
C GLY A 125 11.39 9.77 -28.90
N GLU A 126 10.28 9.05 -29.03
CA GLU A 126 9.02 9.38 -28.36
C GLU A 126 8.32 8.22 -27.61
N GLU A 127 7.34 8.60 -26.79
CA GLU A 127 6.69 7.86 -25.69
C GLU A 127 5.64 6.83 -26.15
N SER A 128 5.88 6.10 -27.24
CA SER A 128 4.91 5.10 -27.71
C SER A 128 5.06 3.75 -26.99
N GLU A 129 3.92 3.11 -26.69
CA GLU A 129 3.84 1.75 -26.12
C GLU A 129 4.45 0.70 -27.08
N TYR A 130 4.33 0.95 -28.39
CA TYR A 130 4.79 0.02 -29.41
C TYR A 130 5.74 0.67 -30.42
N GLN A 131 6.75 -0.08 -30.83
CA GLN A 131 7.64 0.29 -31.93
C GLN A 131 7.44 -0.61 -33.14
N ARG A 132 7.36 -0.04 -34.34
CA ARG A 132 7.21 -0.74 -35.61
C ARG A 132 8.52 -1.41 -36.00
N MET A 133 8.46 -2.71 -36.27
CA MET A 133 9.54 -3.44 -36.89
C MET A 133 9.18 -3.84 -38.33
N SER A 134 10.17 -3.77 -39.22
CA SER A 134 10.10 -4.34 -40.56
C SER A 134 11.45 -4.96 -40.91
N ILE A 135 11.45 -6.25 -41.26
CA ILE A 135 12.61 -6.98 -41.76
C ILE A 135 12.24 -7.47 -43.16
N GLU A 136 12.84 -6.83 -44.16
CA GLU A 136 12.59 -7.10 -45.56
C GLU A 136 13.20 -8.44 -45.97
N GLY A 137 12.51 -9.17 -46.85
CA GLY A 137 12.95 -10.48 -47.34
C GLY A 137 12.83 -11.63 -46.33
N LEU A 138 12.54 -11.36 -45.05
CA LEU A 138 12.52 -12.44 -44.05
C LEU A 138 11.34 -13.40 -44.30
N ILE A 139 11.68 -14.68 -44.49
CA ILE A 139 10.74 -15.74 -44.80
C ILE A 139 9.90 -16.13 -43.58
N ASN A 140 8.60 -16.36 -43.79
CA ASN A 140 7.69 -16.79 -42.72
C ASN A 140 7.92 -18.26 -42.26
N PRO A 141 7.60 -18.61 -41.01
CA PRO A 141 7.86 -19.94 -40.47
C PRO A 141 7.21 -21.09 -41.25
N SER A 142 6.02 -20.89 -41.83
CA SER A 142 5.34 -21.92 -42.62
C SER A 142 6.11 -22.29 -43.89
N PHE A 143 6.64 -21.30 -44.60
CA PHE A 143 7.47 -21.53 -45.78
C PHE A 143 8.85 -22.04 -45.37
N LEU A 144 9.39 -21.52 -44.27
CA LEU A 144 10.67 -21.95 -43.71
C LEU A 144 10.68 -23.44 -43.34
N GLN A 145 9.59 -23.97 -42.78
CA GLN A 145 9.42 -25.40 -42.49
C GLN A 145 9.39 -26.26 -43.76
N THR A 146 8.91 -25.70 -44.86
CA THR A 146 8.95 -26.38 -46.16
C THR A 146 10.37 -26.39 -46.71
N LEU A 147 11.04 -25.24 -46.69
CA LEU A 147 12.45 -25.12 -47.08
C LEU A 147 13.34 -26.04 -46.23
N SER A 148 13.12 -26.14 -44.92
CA SER A 148 13.94 -27.00 -44.04
C SER A 148 13.92 -28.47 -44.45
N ARG A 149 12.85 -28.94 -45.11
CA ARG A 149 12.76 -30.31 -45.65
C ARG A 149 13.47 -30.46 -47.00
N LEU A 150 13.57 -29.39 -47.77
CA LEU A 150 14.17 -29.36 -49.10
C LEU A 150 15.67 -29.05 -49.06
N LEU A 151 16.12 -28.22 -48.12
CA LEU A 151 17.52 -27.80 -47.96
C LEU A 151 18.51 -28.98 -47.86
N PRO A 152 18.20 -30.10 -47.17
CA PRO A 152 19.09 -31.26 -47.15
C PRO A 152 19.26 -31.97 -48.50
N LEU A 153 18.36 -31.73 -49.47
CA LEU A 153 18.36 -32.36 -50.79
C LEU A 153 19.02 -31.50 -51.87
N ILE A 154 19.70 -30.44 -51.45
CA ILE A 154 20.32 -29.49 -52.35
C ILE A 154 21.50 -30.11 -53.09
N GLU A 155 21.58 -29.82 -54.38
CA GLU A 155 22.69 -30.26 -55.24
C GLU A 155 23.48 -29.08 -55.78
N TYR A 156 24.78 -29.29 -55.96
CA TYR A 156 25.62 -28.36 -56.68
C TYR A 156 25.41 -28.56 -58.19
N GLN A 157 24.65 -27.68 -58.82
CA GLN A 157 24.37 -27.75 -60.25
C GLN A 157 24.73 -26.43 -60.97
N PRO A 158 25.26 -26.50 -62.20
CA PRO A 158 25.49 -25.31 -63.01
C PRO A 158 24.16 -24.68 -63.45
N ILE A 159 24.04 -23.37 -63.26
CA ILE A 159 22.84 -22.56 -63.59
C ILE A 159 22.61 -22.43 -65.11
N THR A 160 23.48 -22.98 -65.96
CA THR A 160 23.49 -22.76 -67.43
C THR A 160 22.17 -23.00 -68.18
N LYS A 161 21.23 -23.75 -67.59
CA LYS A 161 19.90 -24.05 -68.17
C LYS A 161 18.75 -23.22 -67.57
N PHE A 162 19.05 -22.32 -66.63
CA PHE A 162 18.05 -21.54 -65.90
C PHE A 162 18.40 -20.07 -65.94
N GLN A 163 17.37 -19.21 -65.90
CA GLN A 163 17.55 -17.78 -65.73
C GLN A 163 17.24 -17.38 -64.28
N PRO A 164 18.20 -16.87 -63.51
CA PRO A 164 17.92 -16.35 -62.18
C PRO A 164 17.08 -15.07 -62.29
N LEU A 165 16.08 -14.97 -61.42
CA LEU A 165 15.31 -13.73 -61.26
C LEU A 165 16.21 -12.64 -60.67
N ASP A 166 15.98 -11.39 -61.09
CA ASP A 166 16.75 -10.24 -60.63
C ASP A 166 16.58 -10.04 -59.12
N THR A 167 17.68 -10.17 -58.38
CA THR A 167 17.72 -9.96 -56.93
C THR A 167 17.71 -8.47 -56.62
N LYS A 168 16.84 -8.04 -55.71
CA LYS A 168 16.92 -6.71 -55.07
C LYS A 168 17.94 -6.67 -53.92
N ILE A 169 18.39 -7.83 -53.47
CA ILE A 169 19.28 -8.00 -52.32
C ILE A 169 20.67 -8.43 -52.81
N SER A 170 21.69 -7.67 -52.41
CA SER A 170 23.10 -8.10 -52.50
C SER A 170 23.53 -8.79 -51.20
N THR A 171 24.68 -9.47 -51.20
CA THR A 171 25.23 -10.06 -49.98
C THR A 171 25.48 -9.03 -48.88
N GLU A 172 25.88 -7.80 -49.24
CA GLU A 172 26.06 -6.69 -48.29
C GLU A 172 24.72 -6.28 -47.66
N ILE A 173 23.69 -6.08 -48.48
CA ILE A 173 22.34 -5.76 -47.99
C ILE A 173 21.80 -6.89 -47.11
N GLY A 174 22.08 -8.16 -47.46
CA GLY A 174 21.73 -9.31 -46.64
C GLY A 174 22.40 -9.29 -45.25
N LEU A 175 23.68 -8.89 -45.18
CA LEU A 175 24.40 -8.75 -43.92
C LEU A 175 23.78 -7.65 -43.05
N ASP A 176 23.41 -6.51 -43.64
CA ASP A 176 22.71 -5.42 -42.92
C ASP A 176 21.35 -5.90 -42.39
N ILE A 177 20.60 -6.68 -43.16
CA ILE A 177 19.33 -7.28 -42.73
C ILE A 177 19.56 -8.24 -41.57
N ALA A 178 20.60 -9.08 -41.62
CA ALA A 178 20.94 -10.02 -40.56
C ALA A 178 21.41 -9.31 -39.27
N GLU A 179 22.14 -8.20 -39.39
CA GLU A 179 22.49 -7.35 -38.24
C GLU A 179 21.24 -6.67 -37.66
N LYS A 180 20.36 -6.14 -38.51
CA LYS A 180 19.07 -5.57 -38.08
C LYS A 180 18.21 -6.60 -37.35
N TYR A 181 18.13 -7.83 -37.86
CA TYR A 181 17.45 -8.95 -37.21
C TYR A 181 17.98 -9.22 -35.80
N ARG A 182 19.32 -9.36 -35.66
CA ARG A 182 19.97 -9.57 -34.35
C ARG A 182 19.72 -8.42 -33.39
N LYS A 183 19.92 -7.17 -33.85
CA LYS A 183 19.68 -5.96 -33.04
C LYS A 183 18.25 -5.88 -32.55
N ILE A 184 17.27 -6.25 -33.37
CA ILE A 184 15.86 -6.26 -32.97
C ILE A 184 15.62 -7.29 -31.84
N ILE A 185 16.21 -8.48 -31.90
CA ILE A 185 16.11 -9.49 -30.83
C ILE A 185 16.77 -9.01 -29.53
N GLU A 186 17.98 -8.46 -29.63
CA GLU A 186 18.68 -7.87 -28.49
C GLU A 186 17.90 -6.72 -27.88
N TYR A 187 17.29 -5.89 -28.72
CA TYR A 187 16.45 -4.78 -28.29
C TYR A 187 15.21 -5.26 -27.51
N MET A 188 14.53 -6.32 -27.96
CA MET A 188 13.41 -6.92 -27.21
C MET A 188 13.85 -7.46 -25.85
N LYS A 189 15.00 -8.16 -25.79
CA LYS A 189 15.59 -8.63 -24.51
C LYS A 189 15.97 -7.45 -23.61
N GLY A 190 16.54 -6.39 -24.18
CA GLY A 190 16.86 -5.15 -23.48
C GLY A 190 15.63 -4.43 -22.94
N ASN A 191 14.52 -4.42 -23.70
CA ASN A 191 13.24 -3.89 -23.24
C ASN A 191 12.67 -4.70 -22.09
N ALA A 192 12.79 -6.04 -22.10
CA ALA A 192 12.43 -6.87 -20.95
C ALA A 192 13.23 -6.46 -19.70
N LEU A 193 14.56 -6.33 -19.81
CA LEU A 193 15.39 -5.87 -18.69
C LEU A 193 14.99 -4.47 -18.19
N ARG A 194 14.69 -3.55 -19.11
CA ARG A 194 14.23 -2.19 -18.77
C ARG A 194 12.90 -2.21 -18.02
N TRP A 195 11.96 -3.08 -18.38
CA TRP A 195 10.72 -3.31 -17.62
C TRP A 195 11.03 -3.78 -16.20
N ASN A 196 11.90 -4.79 -16.04
CA ASN A 196 12.29 -5.30 -14.72
C ASN A 196 12.95 -4.21 -13.85
N ASN A 197 13.81 -3.38 -14.43
CA ASN A 197 14.44 -2.26 -13.73
C ASN A 197 13.42 -1.22 -13.22
N GLN A 198 12.23 -1.09 -13.84
CA GLN A 198 11.17 -0.23 -13.30
C GLN A 198 10.59 -0.81 -12.00
N ILE A 199 10.45 -2.14 -11.89
CA ILE A 199 10.01 -2.79 -10.65
C ILE A 199 11.00 -2.46 -9.54
N GLU A 200 12.29 -2.63 -9.77
CA GLU A 200 13.33 -2.35 -8.77
C GLU A 200 13.29 -0.88 -8.31
N LEU A 201 13.10 0.05 -9.24
CA LEU A 201 13.01 1.48 -8.96
C LEU A 201 11.78 1.84 -8.12
N ILE A 202 10.61 1.27 -8.43
CA ILE A 202 9.39 1.49 -7.64
C ILE A 202 9.52 0.81 -6.27
N ASN A 203 10.00 -0.43 -6.23
CA ASN A 203 10.16 -1.22 -5.00
C ASN A 203 11.01 -0.48 -3.96
N LYS A 204 12.13 0.12 -4.40
CA LYS A 204 13.04 0.86 -3.52
C LYS A 204 12.35 2.03 -2.78
N GLU A 205 11.40 2.70 -3.41
CA GLU A 205 10.67 3.80 -2.78
C GLU A 205 9.48 3.31 -1.96
N VAL A 206 8.76 2.29 -2.44
CA VAL A 206 7.66 1.64 -1.70
C VAL A 206 8.17 1.06 -0.37
N ASP A 207 9.31 0.36 -0.38
CA ASP A 207 9.90 -0.21 0.84
C ASP A 207 10.19 0.86 1.89
N LYS A 208 10.75 2.02 1.47
CA LYS A 208 10.95 3.15 2.38
C LYS A 208 9.64 3.66 2.95
N TRP A 209 8.60 3.78 2.12
CA TRP A 209 7.30 4.26 2.58
C TRP A 209 6.65 3.31 3.58
N LEU A 210 6.77 1.99 3.38
CA LEU A 210 6.27 0.98 4.29
C LEU A 210 7.06 0.99 5.62
N ILE A 211 8.37 1.20 5.56
CA ILE A 211 9.21 1.39 6.76
C ILE A 211 8.75 2.62 7.55
N ASP A 212 8.58 3.77 6.87
CA ASP A 212 8.12 5.01 7.52
C ASP A 212 6.75 4.82 8.19
N LEU A 213 5.80 4.14 7.52
CA LEU A 213 4.48 3.85 8.10
C LEU A 213 4.58 2.93 9.31
N ASN A 214 5.46 1.93 9.29
CA ASN A 214 5.70 1.06 10.45
C ASN A 214 6.35 1.83 11.63
N VAL A 215 7.21 2.80 11.36
CA VAL A 215 7.78 3.68 12.40
C VAL A 215 6.67 4.55 13.00
N GLN A 216 5.85 5.21 12.17
CA GLN A 216 4.71 6.00 12.64
C GLN A 216 3.72 5.17 13.46
N PHE A 217 3.45 3.93 13.04
CA PHE A 217 2.63 2.99 13.79
C PHE A 217 3.20 2.75 15.19
N LYS A 218 4.50 2.43 15.30
CA LYS A 218 5.16 2.18 16.60
C LYS A 218 5.16 3.42 17.49
N ASP A 219 5.38 4.60 16.92
CA ASP A 219 5.37 5.86 17.66
C ASP A 219 3.98 6.17 18.23
N ILE A 220 2.93 6.00 17.42
CA ILE A 220 1.53 6.19 17.86
C ILE A 220 1.18 5.16 18.93
N ASP A 221 1.50 3.89 18.71
CA ASP A 221 1.21 2.82 19.67
C ASP A 221 1.91 3.07 21.01
N THR A 222 3.19 3.44 21.00
CA THR A 222 3.97 3.74 22.21
C THR A 222 3.44 4.99 22.91
N ARG A 223 3.15 6.07 22.16
CA ARG A 223 2.66 7.33 22.72
C ARG A 223 1.31 7.15 23.41
N TYR A 224 0.34 6.56 22.72
CA TYR A 224 -1.00 6.36 23.29
C TYR A 224 -0.99 5.33 24.42
N SER A 225 -0.20 4.25 24.31
CA SER A 225 -0.08 3.28 25.41
C SER A 225 0.55 3.93 26.66
N SER A 226 1.52 4.84 26.49
CA SER A 226 2.07 5.62 27.59
C SER A 226 1.04 6.58 28.20
N GLN A 227 0.23 7.26 27.38
CA GLN A 227 -0.83 8.15 27.86
C GLN A 227 -1.93 7.39 28.60
N ILE A 228 -2.35 6.24 28.08
CA ILE A 228 -3.31 5.33 28.72
C ILE A 228 -2.76 4.86 30.06
N SER A 229 -1.50 4.39 30.10
CA SER A 229 -0.86 3.95 31.36
C SER A 229 -0.73 5.07 32.40
N LYS A 230 -0.41 6.30 31.99
CA LYS A 230 -0.34 7.44 32.92
C LYS A 230 -1.73 7.83 33.45
N THR A 231 -2.73 7.79 32.58
CA THR A 231 -4.10 8.17 32.92
C THR A 231 -4.77 7.08 33.77
N SER A 232 -4.45 5.80 33.57
CA SER A 232 -4.99 4.71 34.38
C SER A 232 -4.46 4.71 35.82
N GLN A 233 -3.24 5.22 36.03
CA GLN A 233 -2.59 5.31 37.35
C GLN A 233 -3.02 6.51 38.21
N SER A 234 -3.83 7.44 37.69
CA SER A 234 -4.15 8.70 38.40
C SER A 234 -5.09 8.52 39.60
N ILE A 235 -6.14 7.72 39.42
CA ILE A 235 -7.12 7.35 40.45
C ILE A 235 -7.76 6.02 40.04
N ASP A 236 -7.95 5.10 40.97
CA ASP A 236 -8.72 3.88 40.75
C ASP A 236 -9.82 3.71 41.82
N ASP A 237 -10.73 2.77 41.60
CA ASP A 237 -11.85 2.52 42.54
C ASP A 237 -11.36 2.17 43.95
N VAL A 238 -10.21 1.49 44.05
CA VAL A 238 -9.61 1.09 45.34
C VAL A 238 -9.12 2.33 46.09
N GLN A 239 -8.38 3.21 45.43
CA GLN A 239 -7.89 4.47 45.97
C GLN A 239 -9.04 5.42 46.34
N VAL A 240 -10.15 5.42 45.60
CA VAL A 240 -11.36 6.17 45.99
C VAL A 240 -11.91 5.62 47.30
N HIS A 241 -12.05 4.29 47.42
CA HIS A 241 -12.51 3.67 48.66
C HIS A 241 -11.57 3.92 49.84
N GLU A 242 -10.26 3.81 49.66
CA GLU A 242 -9.26 4.07 50.71
C GLU A 242 -9.28 5.53 51.16
N LYS A 243 -9.29 6.49 50.23
CA LYS A 243 -9.38 7.93 50.56
C LYS A 243 -10.68 8.26 51.29
N MET A 244 -11.80 7.65 50.88
CA MET A 244 -13.09 7.82 51.55
C MET A 244 -13.08 7.23 52.96
N ALA A 245 -12.48 6.05 53.16
CA ALA A 245 -12.36 5.42 54.47
C ALA A 245 -11.51 6.27 55.43
N LEU A 246 -10.34 6.73 54.97
CA LEU A 246 -9.45 7.60 55.76
C LEU A 246 -10.12 8.92 56.16
N GLU A 247 -10.85 9.55 55.24
CA GLU A 247 -11.53 10.80 55.57
C GLU A 247 -12.73 10.59 56.49
N ARG A 248 -13.43 9.45 56.36
CA ARG A 248 -14.48 9.05 57.30
C ARG A 248 -13.94 8.91 58.72
N ASP A 249 -12.80 8.23 58.89
CA ASP A 249 -12.15 8.09 60.20
C ASP A 249 -11.76 9.45 60.79
N LYS A 250 -11.21 10.37 59.98
CA LYS A 250 -10.88 11.73 60.44
C LYS A 250 -12.12 12.52 60.84
N ILE A 251 -13.19 12.43 60.06
CA ILE A 251 -14.45 13.13 60.32
C ILE A 251 -15.12 12.57 61.58
N ASP A 252 -15.08 11.26 61.79
CA ASP A 252 -15.60 10.64 63.01
C ASP A 252 -14.81 11.07 64.25
N GLN A 253 -13.48 11.12 64.18
CA GLN A 253 -12.63 11.66 65.25
C GLN A 253 -12.92 13.15 65.52
N TRP A 254 -13.05 13.96 64.47
CA TRP A 254 -13.39 15.37 64.57
C TRP A 254 -14.76 15.57 65.22
N LYS A 255 -15.78 14.81 64.80
CA LYS A 255 -17.14 14.83 65.36
C LYS A 255 -17.14 14.50 66.84
N VAL A 256 -16.40 13.47 67.26
CA VAL A 256 -16.26 13.12 68.69
C VAL A 256 -15.61 14.26 69.47
N ASN A 257 -14.53 14.84 68.96
CA ASN A 257 -13.83 15.93 69.64
C ASN A 257 -14.68 17.19 69.77
N GLU A 258 -15.42 17.55 68.72
CA GLU A 258 -16.25 18.75 68.73
C GLU A 258 -17.48 18.57 69.64
N LYS A 259 -18.09 17.38 69.67
CA LYS A 259 -19.14 17.07 70.64
C LYS A 259 -18.63 17.08 72.09
N LYS A 260 -17.39 16.63 72.34
CA LYS A 260 -16.75 16.77 73.66
C LYS A 260 -16.59 18.23 74.07
N ARG A 261 -16.16 19.12 73.15
CA ARG A 261 -16.10 20.57 73.41
C ARG A 261 -17.46 21.18 73.73
N VAL A 262 -18.52 20.72 73.07
CA VAL A 262 -19.90 21.12 73.39
C VAL A 262 -20.27 20.68 74.81
N ILE A 263 -19.96 19.43 75.19
CA ILE A 263 -20.19 18.92 76.56
C ILE A 263 -19.41 19.72 77.60
N GLU A 264 -18.14 20.02 77.35
CA GLU A 264 -17.31 20.86 78.22
C GLU A 264 -17.91 22.27 78.37
N SER A 265 -18.37 22.86 77.27
CA SER A 265 -19.04 24.16 77.28
C SER A 265 -20.32 24.15 78.10
N ILE A 266 -21.14 23.08 78.00
CA ILE A 266 -22.33 22.87 78.83
C ILE A 266 -21.94 22.70 80.30
N SER A 267 -20.87 21.94 80.59
CA SER A 267 -20.38 21.74 81.97
C SER A 267 -19.96 23.06 82.63
N VAL A 268 -19.34 23.98 81.88
CA VAL A 268 -18.98 25.33 82.37
C VAL A 268 -20.21 26.13 82.79
N LEU A 269 -21.36 25.97 82.11
CA LEU A 269 -22.62 26.60 82.53
C LEU A 269 -23.02 26.13 83.93
N PHE A 270 -22.96 24.83 84.20
CA PHE A 270 -23.29 24.27 85.52
C PHE A 270 -22.30 24.68 86.61
N LYS A 271 -21.00 24.76 86.32
CA LYS A 271 -20.00 25.32 87.26
C LYS A 271 -20.31 26.77 87.65
N THR A 272 -20.88 27.54 86.72
CA THR A 272 -21.29 28.93 86.98
C THR A 272 -22.48 28.97 87.95
N VAL A 273 -23.46 28.08 87.77
CA VAL A 273 -24.61 27.91 88.70
C VAL A 273 -24.14 27.49 90.09
N GLU A 274 -23.24 26.51 90.17
CA GLU A 274 -22.68 25.99 91.42
C GLU A 274 -21.97 27.09 92.21
N ARG A 275 -21.13 27.91 91.54
CA ARG A 275 -20.42 29.02 92.21
C ARG A 275 -21.39 30.06 92.80
N GLN A 276 -22.45 30.41 92.08
CA GLN A 276 -23.46 31.35 92.55
C GLN A 276 -24.22 30.82 93.78
N LEU A 277 -24.60 29.53 93.77
CA LEU A 277 -25.23 28.88 94.92
C LEU A 277 -24.29 28.80 96.13
N GLU A 278 -23.02 28.45 95.93
CA GLU A 278 -22.04 28.42 97.02
C GLU A 278 -21.86 29.79 97.69
N GLU A 279 -21.81 30.87 96.91
CA GLU A 279 -21.68 32.23 97.45
C GLU A 279 -22.89 32.62 98.30
N MET A 280 -24.10 32.28 97.84
CA MET A 280 -25.34 32.46 98.62
C MET A 280 -25.32 31.62 99.91
N LEU A 281 -24.93 30.34 99.83
CA LEU A 281 -24.86 29.43 100.98
C LEU A 281 -23.81 29.86 102.01
N LYS A 282 -22.63 30.31 101.56
CA LYS A 282 -21.55 30.80 102.45
C LYS A 282 -22.03 31.97 103.30
N LYS A 283 -22.73 32.94 102.71
CA LYS A 283 -23.28 34.09 103.43
C LYS A 283 -24.45 33.72 104.33
N ASN A 284 -25.22 32.69 103.98
CA ASN A 284 -26.33 32.21 104.81
C ASN A 284 -25.86 31.37 106.03
N LYS A 285 -24.66 30.80 105.99
CA LYS A 285 -24.13 29.87 107.01
C LYS A 285 -24.04 30.47 108.42
N PHE A 286 -23.78 31.77 108.54
CA PHE A 286 -23.75 32.45 109.84
C PHE A 286 -25.11 32.39 110.54
N TYR A 287 -26.19 32.48 109.77
CA TYR A 287 -27.56 32.56 110.26
C TYR A 287 -28.17 31.20 110.61
N THR A 288 -27.50 30.10 110.26
CA THR A 288 -27.90 28.74 110.65
C THR A 288 -27.28 28.29 111.98
N GLN A 289 -26.34 29.05 112.53
CA GLN A 289 -25.64 28.74 113.79
C GLN A 289 -26.37 29.37 114.99
N SER A 290 -27.38 28.68 115.48
CA SER A 290 -28.27 29.18 116.55
C SER A 290 -27.55 29.58 117.84
N GLU A 291 -26.45 28.93 118.20
CA GLU A 291 -25.70 29.24 119.43
C GLU A 291 -24.99 30.60 119.38
N LEU A 292 -24.43 30.99 118.24
CA LEU A 292 -23.78 32.29 118.06
C LEU A 292 -24.79 33.44 118.10
N LEU A 293 -26.00 33.21 117.58
CA LEU A 293 -27.05 34.21 117.51
C LEU A 293 -27.70 34.48 118.88
N LYS A 294 -27.79 33.46 119.75
CA LYS A 294 -28.30 33.59 121.13
C LYS A 294 -27.47 34.52 122.02
N SER A 295 -26.21 34.75 121.69
CA SER A 295 -25.27 35.59 122.45
C SER A 295 -25.38 37.09 122.17
N ARG A 296 -26.24 37.50 121.21
CA ARG A 296 -26.38 38.89 120.75
C ARG A 296 -27.69 39.51 121.25
N VAL A 297 -27.74 40.84 121.26
CA VAL A 297 -28.94 41.62 121.63
C VAL A 297 -30.04 41.37 120.58
N PHE A 298 -31.25 41.08 121.04
CA PHE A 298 -32.36 40.62 120.20
C PHE A 298 -32.72 41.62 119.08
N GLU A 299 -32.76 42.92 119.38
CA GLU A 299 -33.08 43.98 118.41
C GLU A 299 -31.99 44.13 117.31
N ASP A 300 -30.72 43.94 117.67
CA ASP A 300 -29.61 43.92 116.70
C ASP A 300 -29.65 42.68 115.79
N VAL A 301 -30.19 41.56 116.27
CA VAL A 301 -30.31 40.33 115.48
C VAL A 301 -31.49 40.39 114.53
N LEU A 302 -32.61 41.00 114.94
CA LEU A 302 -33.82 41.17 114.10
C LEU A 302 -33.54 41.97 112.82
N SER A 303 -32.92 43.14 112.95
CA SER A 303 -32.56 43.97 111.78
C SER A 303 -31.59 43.24 110.84
N ASN A 304 -30.65 42.48 111.41
CA ASN A 304 -29.74 41.64 110.64
C ASN A 304 -30.44 40.46 109.95
N PHE A 305 -31.49 39.86 110.54
CA PHE A 305 -32.29 38.83 109.89
C PHE A 305 -33.13 39.40 108.74
N GLU A 306 -33.79 40.54 108.94
CA GLU A 306 -34.56 41.20 107.89
C GLU A 306 -33.67 41.59 106.70
N SER A 307 -32.50 42.17 106.97
CA SER A 307 -31.53 42.50 105.91
C SER A 307 -31.00 41.26 105.18
N GLN A 308 -30.80 40.14 105.89
CA GLN A 308 -30.37 38.88 105.30
C GLN A 308 -31.49 38.22 104.48
N PHE A 309 -32.75 38.29 104.93
CA PHE A 309 -33.89 37.83 104.14
C PHE A 309 -34.05 38.67 102.86
N ALA A 310 -33.87 39.99 102.93
CA ALA A 310 -33.85 40.87 101.77
C ALA A 310 -32.70 40.51 100.80
N TYR A 311 -31.50 40.25 101.32
CA TYR A 311 -30.35 39.78 100.54
C TYR A 311 -30.63 38.45 99.82
N LEU A 312 -31.22 37.47 100.52
CA LEU A 312 -31.58 36.17 99.95
C LEU A 312 -32.66 36.30 98.86
N LEU A 313 -33.62 37.21 99.02
CA LEU A 313 -34.62 37.50 98.00
C LEU A 313 -33.99 38.17 96.76
N GLU A 314 -33.11 39.15 96.95
CA GLU A 314 -32.44 39.86 95.86
C GLU A 314 -31.50 38.93 95.07
N GLU A 315 -30.60 38.22 95.75
CA GLU A 315 -29.69 37.27 95.12
C GLU A 315 -30.43 36.04 94.58
N GLY A 316 -31.53 35.62 95.22
CA GLY A 316 -32.41 34.59 94.70
C GLY A 316 -33.02 34.97 93.34
N ASN A 317 -33.48 36.22 93.20
CA ASN A 317 -33.99 36.73 91.92
C ASN A 317 -32.86 36.83 90.87
N LYS A 318 -31.68 37.34 91.23
CA LYS A 318 -30.51 37.37 90.32
C LYS A 318 -30.07 35.98 89.89
N PHE A 319 -30.15 35.00 90.79
CA PHE A 319 -29.85 33.60 90.51
C PHE A 319 -30.86 33.02 89.52
N ILE A 320 -32.16 33.27 89.70
CA ILE A 320 -33.20 32.86 88.75
C ILE A 320 -32.97 33.47 87.36
N ASP A 321 -32.65 34.76 87.28
CA ASP A 321 -32.32 35.43 86.01
C ASP A 321 -31.08 34.84 85.34
N SER A 322 -30.04 34.55 86.14
CA SER A 322 -28.82 33.87 85.69
C SER A 322 -29.11 32.48 85.12
N VAL A 323 -29.87 31.65 85.83
CA VAL A 323 -30.29 30.31 85.39
C VAL A 323 -31.11 30.40 84.10
N THR A 324 -31.99 31.39 83.97
CA THR A 324 -32.80 31.61 82.77
C THR A 324 -31.92 31.95 81.55
N ASN A 325 -30.90 32.80 81.73
CA ASN A 325 -29.93 33.12 80.67
C ASN A 325 -29.03 31.92 80.32
N LEU A 326 -28.59 31.14 81.31
CA LEU A 326 -27.81 29.92 81.09
C LEU A 326 -28.64 28.85 80.38
N THR A 327 -29.94 28.78 80.63
CA THR A 327 -30.87 27.87 79.94
C THR A 327 -30.98 28.22 78.45
N LYS A 328 -31.03 29.51 78.09
CA LYS A 328 -30.98 29.95 76.68
C LYS A 328 -29.67 29.52 76.00
N LYS A 329 -28.53 29.73 76.65
CA LYS A 329 -27.22 29.29 76.15
C LYS A 329 -27.11 27.77 76.00
N TYR A 330 -27.72 27.01 76.91
CA TYR A 330 -27.79 25.56 76.80
C TYR A 330 -28.56 25.13 75.55
N VAL A 331 -29.71 25.76 75.25
CA VAL A 331 -30.48 25.46 74.04
C VAL A 331 -29.64 25.73 72.78
N GLU A 332 -28.91 26.84 72.72
CA GLU A 332 -28.00 27.14 71.60
C GLU A 332 -26.88 26.09 71.45
N LEU A 333 -26.27 25.66 72.56
CA LEU A 333 -25.22 24.63 72.55
C LEU A 333 -25.78 23.25 72.19
N LYS A 334 -27.03 22.95 72.56
CA LYS A 334 -27.72 21.70 72.22
C LYS A 334 -27.93 21.58 70.71
N GLU A 335 -28.35 22.65 70.04
CA GLU A 335 -28.54 22.69 68.58
C GLU A 335 -27.21 22.59 67.80
N ARG A 336 -26.08 22.90 68.45
CA ARG A 336 -24.74 22.70 67.86
C ARG A 336 -24.45 21.22 67.57
N GLY A 337 -24.96 20.29 68.38
CA GLY A 337 -24.71 18.85 68.22
C GLY A 337 -25.18 18.29 66.87
N PRO A 338 -26.47 18.46 66.51
CA PRO A 338 -27.00 18.11 65.18
C PRO A 338 -26.31 18.85 64.04
N SER A 339 -25.91 20.12 64.24
CA SER A 339 -25.21 20.88 63.19
C SER A 339 -23.85 20.28 62.82
N ILE A 340 -23.10 19.73 63.80
CA ILE A 340 -21.83 19.01 63.57
C ILE A 340 -22.06 17.74 62.76
N ASP A 341 -23.16 17.01 63.02
CA ASP A 341 -23.52 15.81 62.26
C ASP A 341 -23.88 16.14 60.81
N SER A 342 -24.59 17.25 60.58
CA SER A 342 -24.91 17.75 59.23
C SER A 342 -23.65 18.15 58.47
N GLU A 343 -22.75 18.91 59.11
CA GLU A 343 -21.51 19.38 58.49
C GLU A 343 -20.56 18.21 58.13
N ALA A 344 -20.49 17.19 58.98
CA ALA A 344 -19.74 15.96 58.72
C ALA A 344 -20.26 15.22 57.47
N ASN A 345 -21.58 15.07 57.36
CA ASN A 345 -22.20 14.41 56.20
C ASN A 345 -22.01 15.22 54.92
N GLU A 346 -22.09 16.54 54.99
CA GLU A 346 -21.89 17.42 53.84
C GLU A 346 -20.46 17.33 53.31
N ARG A 347 -19.45 17.33 54.21
CA ARG A 347 -18.04 17.15 53.82
C ARG A 347 -17.77 15.81 53.15
N LEU A 348 -18.34 14.71 53.67
CA LEU A 348 -18.25 13.39 53.04
C LEU A 348 -18.93 13.34 51.67
N ALA A 349 -20.10 13.98 51.54
CA ALA A 349 -20.83 14.05 50.28
C ALA A 349 -20.07 14.87 49.22
N GLN A 350 -19.47 16.00 49.61
CA GLN A 350 -18.64 16.82 48.73
C GLN A 350 -17.37 16.09 48.29
N LEU A 351 -16.69 15.37 49.19
CA LEU A 351 -15.52 14.57 48.81
C LEU A 351 -15.91 13.43 47.86
N SER A 352 -17.00 12.72 48.17
CA SER A 352 -17.52 11.65 47.33
C SER A 352 -17.88 12.14 45.94
N SER A 353 -18.56 13.30 45.82
CA SER A 353 -18.91 13.85 44.51
C SER A 353 -17.64 14.23 43.72
N LYS A 354 -16.65 14.84 44.39
CA LYS A 354 -15.38 15.22 43.76
C LYS A 354 -14.62 13.99 43.23
N LEU A 355 -14.41 12.97 44.06
CA LEU A 355 -13.70 11.74 43.66
C LEU A 355 -14.45 11.00 42.52
N ASN A 356 -15.78 10.95 42.58
CA ASN A 356 -16.58 10.36 41.51
C ASN A 356 -16.50 11.15 40.19
N THR A 357 -16.38 12.47 40.27
CA THR A 357 -16.21 13.32 39.08
C THR A 357 -14.83 13.08 38.47
N GLU A 358 -13.77 13.05 39.29
CA GLU A 358 -12.40 12.73 38.85
C GLU A 358 -12.32 11.32 38.20
N LEU A 359 -13.04 10.33 38.75
CA LEU A 359 -13.08 8.98 38.18
C LEU A 359 -13.83 8.93 36.84
N LYS A 360 -14.97 9.65 36.73
CA LYS A 360 -15.69 9.79 35.46
C LYS A 360 -14.84 10.46 34.39
N ASP A 361 -14.16 11.54 34.73
CA ASP A 361 -13.27 12.26 33.81
C ASP A 361 -12.11 11.38 33.35
N ARG A 362 -11.50 10.61 34.27
CA ARG A 362 -10.49 9.60 33.93
C ARG A 362 -11.02 8.59 32.92
N ASN A 363 -12.17 7.99 33.18
CA ASN A 363 -12.76 6.98 32.30
C ASN A 363 -13.10 7.56 30.92
N ALA A 364 -13.61 8.79 30.86
CA ALA A 364 -13.86 9.49 29.60
C ALA A 364 -12.57 9.71 28.81
N HIS A 365 -11.50 10.18 29.46
CA HIS A 365 -10.20 10.36 28.82
C HIS A 365 -9.57 9.05 28.34
N LEU A 366 -9.66 7.97 29.13
CA LEU A 366 -9.17 6.65 28.71
C LEU A 366 -9.92 6.17 27.46
N SER A 367 -11.24 6.27 27.47
CA SER A 367 -12.07 5.90 26.33
C SER A 367 -11.70 6.71 25.09
N GLN A 368 -11.49 8.03 25.24
CA GLN A 368 -11.06 8.90 24.14
C GLN A 368 -9.67 8.52 23.60
N PHE A 369 -8.70 8.24 24.48
CA PHE A 369 -7.36 7.85 24.03
C PHE A 369 -7.37 6.50 23.31
N GLU A 370 -8.19 5.55 23.76
CA GLU A 370 -8.36 4.26 23.08
C GLU A 370 -9.00 4.41 21.69
N THR A 371 -10.05 5.22 21.56
CA THR A 371 -10.69 5.46 20.26
C THR A 371 -9.75 6.18 19.30
N GLU A 372 -9.09 7.26 19.73
CA GLU A 372 -8.12 7.99 18.90
C GLU A 372 -6.93 7.11 18.48
N LYS A 373 -6.43 6.26 19.39
CA LYS A 373 -5.38 5.28 19.10
C LYS A 373 -5.83 4.34 17.98
N GLN A 374 -7.02 3.76 18.13
CA GLN A 374 -7.56 2.80 17.18
C GLN A 374 -7.81 3.45 15.81
N GLU A 375 -8.39 4.65 15.75
CA GLU A 375 -8.62 5.39 14.51
C GLU A 375 -7.34 5.73 13.75
N LYS A 376 -6.26 6.08 14.46
CA LYS A 376 -4.97 6.37 13.82
C LYS A 376 -4.29 5.11 13.33
N ILE A 377 -4.38 4.02 14.10
CA ILE A 377 -3.85 2.71 13.71
C ILE A 377 -4.56 2.19 12.46
N THR A 378 -5.91 2.27 12.41
CA THR A 378 -6.67 1.83 11.24
C THR A 378 -6.29 2.64 10.01
N LYS A 379 -6.20 3.97 10.11
CA LYS A 379 -5.74 4.83 8.99
C LYS A 379 -4.36 4.42 8.44
N ILE A 380 -3.38 4.13 9.32
CA ILE A 380 -2.05 3.69 8.88
C ILE A 380 -2.11 2.32 8.19
N ASN A 381 -2.87 1.37 8.76
CA ASN A 381 -3.02 0.05 8.18
C ASN A 381 -3.75 0.09 6.82
N ASP A 382 -4.79 0.90 6.69
CA ASP A 382 -5.52 1.09 5.44
C ASP A 382 -4.59 1.67 4.36
N MET A 383 -3.79 2.68 4.71
CA MET A 383 -2.78 3.23 3.80
C MET A 383 -1.72 2.20 3.39
N LYS A 384 -1.29 1.35 4.32
CA LYS A 384 -0.32 0.28 4.05
C LYS A 384 -0.88 -0.74 3.07
N ILE A 385 -2.10 -1.21 3.31
CA ILE A 385 -2.80 -2.17 2.43
C ILE A 385 -2.97 -1.57 1.03
N GLN A 386 -3.41 -0.32 0.93
CA GLN A 386 -3.60 0.35 -0.36
C GLN A 386 -2.27 0.50 -1.14
N ILE A 387 -1.17 0.84 -0.46
CA ILE A 387 0.15 0.93 -1.09
C ILE A 387 0.61 -0.45 -1.60
N GLU A 388 0.47 -1.49 -0.78
CA GLU A 388 0.84 -2.86 -1.15
C GLU A 388 0.01 -3.38 -2.33
N GLU A 389 -1.31 -3.09 -2.34
CA GLU A 389 -2.21 -3.46 -3.44
C GLU A 389 -1.84 -2.77 -4.74
N LEU A 390 -1.68 -1.44 -4.73
CA LEU A 390 -1.31 -0.67 -5.92
C LEU A 390 0.08 -1.07 -6.44
N PHE A 391 1.02 -1.35 -5.54
CA PHE A 391 2.33 -1.86 -5.93
C PHE A 391 2.24 -3.26 -6.56
N GLY A 392 1.41 -4.15 -6.03
CA GLY A 392 1.10 -5.45 -6.63
C GLY A 392 0.51 -5.31 -8.04
N GLN A 393 -0.37 -4.33 -8.26
CA GLN A 393 -0.89 -4.03 -9.60
C GLN A 393 0.22 -3.59 -10.57
N CYS A 394 1.12 -2.69 -10.14
CA CYS A 394 2.30 -2.30 -10.93
C CYS A 394 3.15 -3.53 -11.31
N GLN A 395 3.45 -4.40 -10.34
CA GLN A 395 4.23 -5.63 -10.59
C GLN A 395 3.56 -6.54 -11.61
N ASN A 396 2.24 -6.74 -11.51
CA ASN A 396 1.49 -7.58 -12.43
C ASN A 396 1.54 -7.04 -13.87
N ILE A 397 1.33 -5.73 -14.06
CA ILE A 397 1.40 -5.09 -15.38
C ILE A 397 2.81 -5.25 -15.96
N ILE A 398 3.84 -4.92 -15.17
CA ILE A 398 5.22 -4.97 -15.65
C ILE A 398 5.65 -6.41 -15.96
N ASN A 399 5.32 -7.38 -15.11
CA ASN A 399 5.66 -8.79 -15.34
C ASN A 399 4.98 -9.36 -16.60
N ALA A 400 3.74 -8.96 -16.87
CA ALA A 400 3.06 -9.32 -18.12
C ALA A 400 3.79 -8.74 -19.34
N LYS A 401 4.18 -7.46 -19.29
CA LYS A 401 4.92 -6.79 -20.39
C LYS A 401 6.34 -7.35 -20.57
N TYR A 402 7.01 -7.68 -19.48
CA TYR A 402 8.29 -8.40 -19.46
C TYR A 402 8.18 -9.75 -20.19
N GLY A 403 7.16 -10.54 -19.84
CA GLY A 403 6.88 -11.83 -20.48
C GLY A 403 6.60 -11.68 -21.97
N ASN A 404 5.80 -10.68 -22.36
CA ASN A 404 5.53 -10.39 -23.76
C ASN A 404 6.80 -10.06 -24.55
N CYS A 405 7.68 -9.21 -24.03
CA CYS A 405 8.96 -8.88 -24.70
C CYS A 405 9.83 -10.13 -24.96
N LEU A 406 9.90 -11.04 -23.98
CA LEU A 406 10.65 -12.29 -24.14
C LEU A 406 9.98 -13.26 -25.12
N GLN A 407 8.65 -13.30 -25.13
CA GLN A 407 7.89 -14.11 -26.07
C GLN A 407 8.04 -13.57 -27.50
N GLU A 408 7.92 -12.26 -27.71
CA GLU A 408 8.17 -11.60 -29.00
C GLU A 408 9.58 -11.94 -29.53
N ALA A 409 10.59 -11.94 -28.66
CA ALA A 409 11.96 -12.30 -29.03
C ALA A 409 12.07 -13.77 -29.46
N LYS A 410 11.46 -14.68 -28.70
CA LYS A 410 11.42 -16.13 -29.06
C LYS A 410 10.65 -16.36 -30.36
N ASP A 411 9.54 -15.66 -30.54
CA ASP A 411 8.74 -15.76 -31.74
C ASP A 411 9.54 -15.31 -32.97
N LEU A 412 10.35 -14.25 -32.87
CA LEU A 412 11.24 -13.83 -33.95
C LEU A 412 12.42 -14.80 -34.16
N ILE A 413 12.92 -15.46 -33.11
CA ILE A 413 13.92 -16.53 -33.24
C ILE A 413 13.34 -17.72 -34.05
N ASN A 414 12.05 -18.01 -33.92
CA ASN A 414 11.38 -19.05 -34.71
C ASN A 414 11.25 -18.71 -36.22
N TRP A 415 11.61 -17.50 -36.63
CA TRP A 415 11.77 -17.13 -38.05
C TRP A 415 13.17 -17.46 -38.60
N ALA A 416 13.99 -18.17 -37.83
CA ALA A 416 15.27 -18.72 -38.24
C ALA A 416 15.26 -20.25 -38.16
N LEU A 417 16.14 -20.89 -38.94
CA LEU A 417 16.41 -22.32 -38.87
C LEU A 417 17.50 -22.59 -37.85
N SER A 418 17.31 -23.63 -37.05
CA SER A 418 18.36 -24.13 -36.15
C SER A 418 19.45 -24.84 -36.95
N ASP A 419 20.70 -24.64 -36.55
CA ASP A 419 21.84 -25.33 -37.14
C ASP A 419 21.81 -26.83 -36.77
N ASP A 420 21.30 -27.65 -37.68
CA ASP A 420 21.19 -29.11 -37.52
C ASP A 420 22.43 -29.87 -38.02
N ARG A 421 23.54 -29.15 -38.22
CA ARG A 421 24.81 -29.64 -38.80
C ARG A 421 24.73 -30.07 -40.26
N ALA A 422 23.66 -29.74 -40.99
CA ALA A 422 23.66 -29.89 -42.44
C ALA A 422 24.82 -29.10 -43.06
N GLU A 423 25.45 -29.64 -44.11
CA GLU A 423 26.59 -29.02 -44.79
C GLU A 423 26.27 -27.60 -45.29
N ILE A 424 24.99 -27.34 -45.55
CA ILE A 424 24.50 -26.03 -45.98
C ILE A 424 24.57 -24.94 -44.90
N PHE A 425 24.54 -25.31 -43.62
CA PHE A 425 24.70 -24.38 -42.48
C PHE A 425 26.14 -24.35 -41.96
N SER A 426 27.06 -25.09 -42.59
CA SER A 426 28.50 -25.05 -42.24
C SER A 426 29.18 -23.74 -42.64
N ARG A 427 28.56 -22.95 -43.53
CA ARG A 427 29.09 -21.65 -43.97
C ARG A 427 28.13 -20.54 -43.56
N PRO A 428 28.66 -19.37 -43.15
CA PRO A 428 27.86 -18.29 -42.60
C PRO A 428 26.98 -17.56 -43.62
N ILE A 429 27.28 -17.68 -44.92
CA ILE A 429 26.56 -17.04 -46.03
C ILE A 429 26.52 -17.99 -47.22
N GLN A 430 25.33 -18.31 -47.74
CA GLN A 430 25.18 -19.09 -48.97
C GLN A 430 24.00 -18.63 -49.82
N TRP A 431 24.15 -18.72 -51.14
CA TRP A 431 23.05 -18.49 -52.08
C TRP A 431 22.40 -19.82 -52.46
N ILE A 432 21.09 -19.87 -52.34
CA ILE A 432 20.26 -21.01 -52.67
C ILE A 432 19.25 -20.56 -53.72
N TYR A 433 19.22 -21.28 -54.82
CA TYR A 433 18.32 -21.02 -55.93
C TYR A 433 17.24 -22.08 -55.95
N MET A 434 16.00 -21.68 -55.68
CA MET A 434 14.84 -22.55 -55.81
C MET A 434 14.33 -22.47 -57.24
N PRO A 435 14.34 -23.56 -58.01
CA PRO A 435 13.82 -23.52 -59.36
C PRO A 435 12.30 -23.36 -59.32
N LEU A 436 11.76 -22.66 -60.31
CA LEU A 436 10.32 -22.51 -60.53
C LEU A 436 10.03 -22.53 -62.03
N CYS A 437 8.86 -23.03 -62.39
CA CYS A 437 8.35 -22.93 -63.75
C CYS A 437 7.35 -21.78 -63.81
N ALA A 438 7.56 -20.84 -64.73
CA ALA A 438 6.65 -19.74 -64.98
C ALA A 438 6.06 -19.86 -66.39
N MET A 439 4.79 -19.50 -66.51
CA MET A 439 4.07 -19.46 -67.78
C MET A 439 3.44 -18.08 -67.94
N ILE A 440 3.66 -17.46 -69.11
CA ILE A 440 3.00 -16.22 -69.49
C ILE A 440 1.82 -16.58 -70.37
N ILE A 441 0.64 -16.13 -69.95
CA ILE A 441 -0.64 -16.41 -70.59
C ILE A 441 -1.24 -15.07 -71.03
N GLU A 442 -1.73 -15.03 -72.26
CA GLU A 442 -2.49 -13.93 -72.84
C GLU A 442 -3.98 -14.24 -72.80
N ASP A 443 -4.80 -13.24 -72.50
CA ASP A 443 -6.25 -13.28 -72.70
C ASP A 443 -6.67 -12.12 -73.62
N GLN A 444 -7.89 -12.13 -74.13
CA GLN A 444 -8.45 -11.09 -75.02
C GLN A 444 -8.40 -9.67 -74.42
N GLU A 445 -8.29 -9.53 -73.10
CA GLU A 445 -8.11 -8.23 -72.42
C GLU A 445 -6.64 -7.77 -72.35
N THR A 446 -5.68 -8.69 -72.40
CA THR A 446 -4.23 -8.43 -72.27
C THR A 446 -3.47 -8.52 -73.59
N MET A 447 -4.16 -8.81 -74.71
CA MET A 447 -3.59 -8.73 -76.04
C MET A 447 -2.97 -7.35 -76.30
N GLU A 448 -1.65 -7.31 -76.47
CA GLU A 448 -0.92 -6.10 -76.89
C GLU A 448 -1.32 -5.67 -78.32
N GLU A 449 -1.97 -6.53 -79.11
CA GLU A 449 -2.57 -6.21 -80.41
C GLU A 449 -3.95 -5.53 -80.32
N LYS A 450 -4.09 -4.55 -79.40
CA LYS A 450 -5.00 -3.40 -79.59
C LYS A 450 -4.15 -2.13 -79.76
N ILE A 451 -3.45 -2.05 -80.89
CA ILE A 451 -3.00 -0.78 -81.48
C ILE A 451 -3.68 -0.62 -82.84
#